data_AF-A0A7W1EUK7-F1
#
_entry.id   AF-A0A7W1EUK7-F1
#
_cell.length_a   1.000
_cell.length_b   1.000
_cell.length_c   1.000
_cell.angle_alpha   90.00
_cell.angle_beta   90.00
_cell.angle_gamma   90.00
#
_symmetry.space_group_name_H-M   'P 1'
#
loop_
_entity.id
_entity.type
_entity.pdbx_description
1 polymer ?
#
loop_
_entity_poly.entity_id
_entity_poly.type
_entity_poly.pdbx_seq_one_letter_code
_entity_poly.pdbx_strand_id
1 'polypeptide(L)'
;MTEEKAKKIIIDHVDSITKKSSWWPLSRRRFNLEFSKFMEPYEKEANLPPREELSFPHFTMNKAGLNFGDIFYKWNEVFGIAIKTESIYNANADTNHYIKNLIFCSKDGNIQEFTLGDTSYLKNLLKHFIALYKEQFDKDQKTNFQ
;
A
#
# COMPACT_ATOMS: atom_id res chain seq x y z
N MET A 1 0.52 -13.33 -12.83
CA MET A 1 0.46 -13.62 -11.37
C MET A 1 -0.99 -13.44 -10.90
N THR A 2 -1.39 -14.03 -9.77
CA THR A 2 -2.73 -13.80 -9.17
C THR A 2 -2.61 -12.86 -7.96
N GLU A 3 -3.71 -12.20 -7.57
CA GLU A 3 -3.71 -11.34 -6.38
C GLU A 3 -3.37 -12.12 -5.10
N GLU A 4 -3.88 -13.35 -4.94
CA GLU A 4 -3.55 -14.21 -3.80
C GLU A 4 -2.06 -14.58 -3.76
N LYS A 5 -1.45 -14.83 -4.91
CA LYS A 5 0.00 -15.05 -4.99
C LYS A 5 0.77 -13.78 -4.63
N ALA A 6 0.31 -12.61 -5.07
CA ALA A 6 0.94 -11.33 -4.73
C ALA A 6 0.84 -11.01 -3.23
N LYS A 7 -0.30 -11.26 -2.59
CA LYS A 7 -0.48 -11.13 -1.14
C LYS A 7 0.49 -12.01 -0.39
N LYS A 8 0.62 -13.29 -0.80
CA LYS A 8 1.58 -14.22 -0.18
C LYS A 8 3.01 -13.70 -0.27
N ILE A 9 3.44 -13.20 -1.43
CA ILE A 9 4.79 -12.63 -1.60
C ILE A 9 5.00 -11.43 -0.66
N ILE A 10 3.99 -10.55 -0.51
CA ILE A 10 4.06 -9.42 0.42
C ILE A 10 4.19 -9.90 1.88
N ILE A 11 3.39 -10.90 2.30
CA ILE A 11 3.48 -11.49 3.65
C ILE A 11 4.89 -12.06 3.88
N ASP A 12 5.37 -12.91 2.98
CA ASP A 12 6.68 -13.55 3.09
C ASP A 12 7.81 -12.51 3.16
N HIS A 13 7.69 -11.41 2.41
CA HIS A 13 8.62 -10.29 2.45
C HIS A 13 8.65 -9.62 3.83
N VAL A 14 7.48 -9.25 4.38
CA VAL A 14 7.37 -8.61 5.70
C VAL A 14 7.84 -9.53 6.82
N ASP A 15 7.52 -10.82 6.75
CA ASP A 15 7.97 -11.83 7.70
C ASP A 15 9.50 -11.99 7.67
N SER A 16 10.11 -11.96 6.47
CA SER A 16 11.57 -12.04 6.32
C SER A 16 12.28 -10.85 6.98
N ILE A 17 11.72 -9.64 6.87
CA ILE A 17 12.24 -8.43 7.52
C ILE A 17 12.09 -8.55 9.04
N THR A 18 10.92 -9.01 9.50
CA THR A 18 10.62 -9.18 10.92
C THR A 18 11.62 -10.15 11.57
N LYS A 19 11.87 -11.31 10.96
CA LYS A 19 12.84 -12.30 11.44
C LYS A 19 14.29 -11.79 11.47
N LYS A 20 14.67 -10.92 10.52
CA LYS A 20 15.99 -10.25 10.54
C LYS A 20 16.09 -9.21 11.67
N SER A 21 15.00 -8.50 11.95
CA SER A 21 14.97 -7.47 12.99
C SER A 21 14.96 -8.03 14.42
N SER A 22 14.48 -9.27 14.61
CA SER A 22 14.40 -9.93 15.92
C SER A 22 15.73 -10.45 16.47
N TRP A 23 16.84 -10.33 15.73
CA TRP A 23 18.18 -10.68 16.21
C TRP A 23 18.78 -9.65 17.18
N TRP A 24 18.17 -8.45 17.28
CA TRP A 24 18.58 -7.40 18.21
C TRP A 24 17.62 -7.33 19.41
N PRO A 25 18.06 -7.62 20.65
CA PRO A 25 17.18 -7.82 21.80
C PRO A 25 16.52 -6.54 22.37
N LEU A 26 16.77 -5.36 21.80
CA LEU A 26 16.42 -4.07 22.41
C LEU A 26 15.19 -3.36 21.81
N SER A 27 14.61 -3.85 20.71
CA SER A 27 13.38 -3.27 20.17
C SER A 27 12.37 -4.36 19.77
N ARG A 28 11.31 -4.53 20.56
CA ARG A 28 10.15 -5.35 20.17
C ARG A 28 9.36 -4.61 19.10
N ARG A 29 9.80 -4.72 17.84
CA ARG A 29 9.05 -4.19 16.69
C ARG A 29 7.80 -5.03 16.50
N ARG A 30 6.63 -4.38 16.49
CA ARG A 30 5.36 -5.00 16.11
C ARG A 30 4.97 -4.48 14.74
N PHE A 31 4.69 -5.40 13.81
CA PHE A 31 4.24 -5.09 12.47
C PHE A 31 2.75 -5.42 12.35
N ASN A 32 1.99 -4.50 11.77
CA ASN A 32 0.63 -4.76 11.31
C ASN A 32 0.58 -4.55 9.80
N LEU A 33 0.03 -5.52 9.08
CA LEU A 33 -0.07 -5.48 7.63
C LEU A 33 -1.54 -5.41 7.22
N GLU A 34 -1.90 -4.34 6.54
CA GLU A 34 -3.27 -4.11 6.07
C GLU A 34 -3.28 -4.13 4.54
N PHE A 35 -3.78 -5.22 3.96
CA PHE A 35 -4.04 -5.27 2.53
C PHE A 35 -5.15 -4.29 2.17
N SER A 36 -5.00 -3.57 1.05
CA SER A 36 -6.11 -2.85 0.47
C SER A 36 -7.14 -3.89 0.03
N LYS A 37 -8.25 -4.00 0.76
CA LYS A 37 -9.46 -4.68 0.26
C LYS A 37 -10.16 -3.71 -0.69
N PHE A 38 -10.74 -4.22 -1.76
CA PHE A 38 -11.79 -3.48 -2.46
C PHE A 38 -12.84 -3.13 -1.40
N MET A 39 -13.12 -1.84 -1.28
CA MET A 39 -13.91 -1.33 -0.16
C MET A 39 -15.27 -2.00 -0.06
N GLU A 40 -15.72 -2.21 1.17
CA GLU A 40 -17.11 -2.59 1.43
C GLU A 40 -18.04 -1.45 0.98
N PRO A 41 -19.28 -1.74 0.54
CA PRO A 41 -20.20 -0.72 0.00
C PRO A 41 -20.41 0.50 0.90
N TYR A 42 -20.38 0.33 2.23
CA TYR A 42 -20.57 1.43 3.19
C TYR A 42 -19.35 2.37 3.27
N GLU A 43 -18.15 1.91 2.91
CA GLU A 43 -16.97 2.78 2.84
C GLU A 43 -17.02 3.67 1.58
N LYS A 44 -17.86 3.31 0.59
CA LYS A 44 -18.11 4.10 -0.63
C LYS A 44 -18.94 5.36 -0.34
N GLU A 45 -19.55 5.45 0.84
CA GLU A 45 -20.40 6.57 1.27
C GLU A 45 -19.60 7.78 1.80
N ALA A 46 -18.27 7.67 1.91
CA ALA A 46 -17.44 8.86 1.98
C ALA A 46 -17.50 9.55 0.60
N ASN A 47 -18.43 10.48 0.44
CA ASN A 47 -18.66 11.37 -0.73
C ASN A 47 -17.46 12.30 -1.01
N LEU A 48 -16.24 11.77 -0.95
CA LEU A 48 -15.04 12.48 -1.33
C LEU A 48 -14.90 12.34 -2.85
N PRO A 49 -14.87 13.46 -3.60
CA PRO A 49 -14.65 13.38 -5.03
C PRO A 49 -13.31 12.66 -5.27
N PRO A 50 -13.25 11.72 -6.24
CA PRO A 50 -11.99 11.10 -6.58
C PRO A 50 -11.04 12.20 -7.04
N ARG A 51 -9.99 12.47 -6.27
CA ARG A 51 -8.93 13.38 -6.72
C ARG A 51 -8.35 12.79 -8.00
N GLU A 52 -7.89 13.64 -8.91
CA GLU A 52 -7.27 13.16 -10.15
C GLU A 52 -5.89 12.54 -9.89
N GLU A 53 -5.23 13.01 -8.83
CA GLU A 53 -3.92 12.57 -8.40
C GLU A 53 -3.79 12.64 -6.87
N LEU A 54 -3.04 11.70 -6.29
CA LEU A 54 -2.52 11.75 -4.93
C LEU A 54 -1.00 11.88 -4.99
N SER A 55 -0.45 12.91 -4.35
CA SER A 55 0.99 13.10 -4.22
C SER A 55 1.46 12.80 -2.80
N PHE A 56 2.48 11.97 -2.70
CA PHE A 56 3.25 11.68 -1.49
C PHE A 56 4.69 12.17 -1.70
N PRO A 57 5.49 12.33 -0.62
CA PRO A 57 6.86 12.84 -0.74
C PRO A 57 7.76 12.08 -1.74
N HIS A 58 7.46 10.80 -1.99
CA HIS A 58 8.31 9.93 -2.80
C HIS A 58 7.60 9.29 -4.01
N PHE A 59 6.29 9.46 -4.14
CA PHE A 59 5.52 8.88 -5.25
C PHE A 59 4.23 9.64 -5.49
N THR A 60 3.72 9.57 -6.71
CA THR A 60 2.37 10.03 -7.05
C THR A 60 1.53 8.86 -7.54
N MET A 61 0.21 8.98 -7.40
CA MET A 61 -0.75 7.98 -7.88
C MET A 61 -1.87 8.69 -8.60
N ASN A 62 -2.24 8.21 -9.78
CA ASN A 62 -3.36 8.74 -10.55
C ASN A 62 -4.11 7.59 -11.25
N LYS A 63 -5.06 7.93 -12.13
CA LYS A 63 -5.82 6.94 -12.89
C LYS A 63 -4.97 6.03 -13.77
N ALA A 64 -3.80 6.47 -14.23
CA ALA A 64 -2.95 5.68 -15.11
C ALA A 64 -2.10 4.66 -14.32
N GLY A 65 -1.68 5.00 -13.10
CA GLY A 65 -0.81 4.14 -12.31
C GLY A 65 -0.15 4.83 -11.12
N LEU A 66 0.96 4.22 -10.69
CA LEU A 66 1.86 4.71 -9.65
C LEU A 66 3.12 5.26 -10.32
N ASN A 67 3.47 6.51 -10.07
CA ASN A 67 4.73 7.09 -10.50
C ASN A 67 5.69 7.24 -9.32
N PHE A 68 6.93 6.78 -9.50
CA PHE A 68 7.99 6.81 -8.51
C PHE A 68 9.28 7.34 -9.15
N GLY A 69 9.60 8.62 -8.92
CA GLY A 69 10.73 9.26 -9.61
C GLY A 69 10.61 9.10 -11.13
N ASP A 70 11.53 8.33 -11.71
CA ASP A 70 11.59 8.03 -13.14
C ASP A 70 10.87 6.72 -13.55
N ILE A 71 10.30 5.99 -12.59
CA ILE A 71 9.67 4.68 -12.83
C ILE A 71 8.15 4.80 -12.70
N PHE A 72 7.45 4.39 -13.76
CA PHE A 72 6.00 4.36 -13.79
C PHE A 72 5.47 2.92 -13.85
N TYR A 73 4.60 2.56 -12.91
CA TYR A 73 3.90 1.28 -12.85
C TYR A 73 2.43 1.46 -13.16
N LYS A 74 1.95 0.83 -14.23
CA LYS A 74 0.52 0.84 -14.57
C LYS A 74 -0.27 -0.01 -13.58
N TRP A 75 -1.55 0.29 -13.36
CA TRP A 75 -2.38 -0.50 -12.43
C TRP A 75 -2.47 -1.98 -12.81
N ASN A 76 -2.44 -2.32 -14.10
CA ASN A 76 -2.42 -3.71 -14.58
C ASN A 76 -1.09 -4.45 -14.32
N GLU A 77 -0.06 -3.73 -13.89
CA GLU A 77 1.22 -4.30 -13.46
C GLU A 77 1.26 -4.46 -11.94
N VAL A 78 0.29 -3.92 -11.20
CA VAL A 78 0.25 -3.95 -9.73
C VAL A 78 -0.80 -4.95 -9.23
N PHE A 79 -0.32 -6.08 -8.69
CA PHE A 79 -1.17 -7.23 -8.33
C PHE A 79 -1.46 -7.35 -6.84
N GLY A 80 -0.69 -6.71 -5.98
CA GLY A 80 -0.94 -6.68 -4.55
C GLY A 80 -0.48 -5.36 -3.96
N ILE A 81 -1.27 -4.78 -3.07
CA ILE A 81 -0.92 -3.56 -2.35
C ILE A 81 -1.29 -3.75 -0.87
N ALA A 82 -0.41 -3.32 0.01
CA ALA A 82 -0.59 -3.36 1.44
C ALA A 82 0.01 -2.11 2.11
N ILE A 83 -0.53 -1.76 3.27
CA ILE A 83 0.06 -0.76 4.14
C ILE A 83 0.66 -1.50 5.33
N LYS A 84 1.97 -1.43 5.50
CA LYS A 84 2.69 -1.91 6.68
C LYS A 84 2.73 -0.78 7.70
N THR A 85 2.30 -1.05 8.92
CA THR A 85 2.49 -0.16 10.07
C THR A 85 3.47 -0.82 11.04
N GLU A 86 4.59 -0.17 11.29
CA GLU A 86 5.60 -0.58 12.26
C GLU A 86 5.47 0.25 13.53
N SER A 87 5.33 -0.41 14.68
CA SER A 87 5.35 0.22 16.01
C SER A 87 6.73 0.05 16.62
N ILE A 88 7.39 1.17 16.90
CA ILE A 88 8.70 1.25 17.54
C ILE A 88 8.51 1.87 18.92
N TYR A 89 8.75 1.08 19.97
CA TYR A 89 8.71 1.59 21.34
C TYR A 89 9.95 2.43 21.62
N ASN A 90 9.75 3.68 22.05
CA ASN A 90 10.80 4.58 22.51
C ASN A 90 10.81 4.60 24.04
N ALA A 91 11.76 3.89 24.65
CA ALA A 91 11.87 3.79 26.11
C ALA A 91 12.17 5.13 26.80
N ASN A 92 12.83 6.08 26.12
CA ASN A 92 13.20 7.36 26.72
C ASN A 92 12.02 8.32 26.85
N ALA A 93 11.02 8.20 25.97
CA ALA A 93 9.84 9.07 25.94
C ALA A 93 8.56 8.36 26.39
N ASP A 94 8.65 7.07 26.77
CA ASP A 94 7.52 6.17 27.02
C ASP A 94 6.39 6.28 25.98
N THR A 95 6.77 6.38 24.71
CA THR A 95 5.84 6.55 23.59
C THR A 95 6.14 5.56 22.47
N ASN A 96 5.11 5.24 21.68
CA ASN A 96 5.27 4.48 20.45
C ASN A 96 5.41 5.44 19.27
N HIS A 97 6.44 5.24 18.48
CA HIS A 97 6.57 5.84 17.16
C HIS A 97 6.01 4.88 16.10
N TYR A 98 5.22 5.40 15.17
CA TYR A 98 4.59 4.60 14.12
C TYR A 98 5.15 4.98 12.76
N ILE A 99 5.79 4.02 12.08
CA ILE A 99 6.23 4.18 10.70
C ILE A 99 5.23 3.46 9.80
N LYS A 100 4.73 4.16 8.76
CA LYS A 100 3.81 3.59 7.79
C LYS A 100 4.50 3.48 6.44
N ASN A 101 4.46 2.29 5.85
CA ASN A 101 5.00 2.03 4.52
C ASN A 101 3.92 1.49 3.59
N LEU A 102 3.86 2.00 2.36
CA LEU A 102 3.14 1.39 1.26
C LEU A 102 4.00 0.30 0.65
N ILE A 103 3.46 -0.90 0.53
CA ILE A 103 4.11 -2.03 -0.12
C ILE A 103 3.25 -2.43 -1.31
N PHE A 104 3.86 -2.59 -2.48
CA PHE A 104 3.16 -3.22 -3.60
C PHE A 104 4.01 -4.28 -4.28
N CYS A 105 3.31 -5.21 -4.93
CA CYS A 105 3.86 -6.33 -5.66
C CYS A 105 3.49 -6.21 -7.14
N SER A 106 4.53 -6.10 -7.98
CA SER A 106 4.38 -6.05 -9.44
C SER A 106 4.07 -7.43 -10.02
N LYS A 107 3.59 -7.50 -11.28
CA LYS A 107 3.26 -8.73 -12.00
C LYS A 107 4.36 -9.79 -11.99
N ASP A 108 5.61 -9.35 -11.99
CA ASP A 108 6.81 -10.20 -12.01
C ASP A 108 7.23 -10.68 -10.61
N GLY A 109 6.51 -10.29 -9.57
CA GLY A 109 6.79 -10.63 -8.18
C GLY A 109 7.78 -9.70 -7.48
N ASN A 110 8.22 -8.62 -8.14
CA ASN A 110 9.07 -7.62 -7.49
C ASN A 110 8.26 -6.84 -6.46
N ILE A 111 8.82 -6.70 -5.26
CA ILE A 111 8.24 -5.92 -4.16
C ILE A 111 8.90 -4.56 -4.12
N GLN A 112 8.06 -3.54 -3.97
CA GLN A 112 8.48 -2.16 -3.73
C GLN A 112 7.88 -1.70 -2.40
N GLU A 113 8.69 -1.05 -1.57
CA GLU A 113 8.28 -0.54 -0.26
C GLU A 113 8.66 0.94 -0.11
N PHE A 114 7.72 1.78 0.34
CA PHE A 114 7.92 3.22 0.47
C PHE A 114 7.35 3.76 1.77
N THR A 115 8.12 4.58 2.47
CA THR A 115 7.63 5.30 3.64
C THR A 115 6.66 6.39 3.25
N LEU A 116 5.47 6.35 3.84
CA LEU A 116 4.40 7.31 3.57
C LEU A 116 4.66 8.68 4.23
N GLY A 117 5.43 8.73 5.31
CA GLY A 117 5.55 9.90 6.19
C GLY A 117 4.38 9.97 7.19
N ASP A 118 4.20 11.11 7.87
CA ASP A 118 3.03 11.32 8.74
C ASP A 118 1.78 11.60 7.90
N THR A 119 1.13 10.52 7.49
CA THR A 119 -0.04 10.56 6.61
C THR A 119 -1.26 10.03 7.32
N SER A 120 -1.40 10.34 8.61
CA SER A 120 -2.48 9.84 9.46
C SER A 120 -3.87 10.12 8.88
N TYR A 121 -4.04 11.23 8.16
CA TYR A 121 -5.26 11.57 7.43
C TYR A 121 -5.42 10.85 6.06
N LEU A 122 -4.33 10.40 5.43
CA LEU A 122 -4.38 9.77 4.09
C LEU A 122 -4.53 8.24 4.13
N LYS A 123 -4.44 7.57 5.29
CA LYS A 123 -4.52 6.10 5.33
C LYS A 123 -5.83 5.56 4.75
N ASN A 124 -6.96 6.21 5.08
CA ASN A 124 -8.27 5.84 4.55
C ASN A 124 -8.42 6.25 3.08
N LEU A 125 -7.88 7.42 2.72
CA LEU A 125 -7.83 7.90 1.33
C LEU A 125 -6.99 6.98 0.42
N LEU A 126 -5.83 6.50 0.87
CA LEU A 126 -4.94 5.68 0.04
C LEU A 126 -5.62 4.37 -0.39
N LYS A 127 -6.26 3.69 0.56
CA LYS A 127 -7.00 2.45 0.29
C LYS A 127 -8.17 2.69 -0.66
N HIS A 128 -8.93 3.76 -0.42
CA HIS A 128 -10.05 4.17 -1.25
C HIS A 128 -9.62 4.44 -2.71
N PHE A 129 -8.54 5.18 -2.90
CA PHE A 129 -8.06 5.56 -4.23
C PHE A 129 -7.51 4.38 -5.03
N ILE A 130 -6.74 3.51 -4.38
CA ILE A 130 -6.24 2.28 -5.01
C ILE A 130 -7.40 1.40 -5.48
N ALA A 131 -8.43 1.23 -4.64
CA ALA A 131 -9.60 0.44 -4.99
C ALA A 131 -10.39 1.09 -6.15
N LEU A 132 -10.63 2.40 -6.10
CA LEU A 132 -11.35 3.13 -7.15
C LEU A 132 -10.63 3.07 -8.50
N TYR A 133 -9.32 3.30 -8.55
CA TYR A 133 -8.60 3.30 -9.82
C TYR A 133 -8.46 1.90 -10.42
N LYS A 134 -8.31 0.86 -9.58
CA LYS A 134 -8.39 -0.52 -10.07
C LYS A 134 -9.78 -0.86 -10.62
N GLU A 135 -10.86 -0.52 -9.90
CA GLU A 135 -12.23 -0.74 -10.41
C GLU A 135 -12.50 0.02 -11.71
N GLN A 136 -12.03 1.26 -11.82
CA GLN A 136 -12.18 2.09 -13.01
C GLN A 136 -11.41 1.47 -14.20
N PHE A 137 -10.16 1.06 -13.98
CA PHE A 137 -9.36 0.38 -14.98
C PHE A 137 -10.03 -0.89 -15.51
N ASP A 138 -10.56 -1.73 -14.61
CA ASP A 138 -11.25 -2.97 -15.00
C ASP A 138 -12.52 -2.72 -15.82
N LYS A 139 -13.25 -1.62 -15.54
CA LYS A 139 -14.40 -1.20 -16.35
C LYS A 139 -13.97 -0.70 -17.71
N ASP A 140 -12.95 0.15 -17.78
CA ASP A 140 -12.46 0.72 -19.04
C ASP A 140 -11.91 -0.38 -19.97
N GLN A 141 -11.29 -1.44 -19.43
CA GLN A 141 -10.90 -2.61 -20.22
C GLN A 141 -12.12 -3.33 -20.80
N LYS A 142 -13.15 -3.63 -19.99
CA LYS A 142 -14.34 -4.37 -20.46
C LYS A 142 -15.14 -3.63 -21.52
N THR A 143 -15.16 -2.31 -21.47
CA THR A 143 -15.91 -1.47 -22.42
C THR A 143 -15.23 -1.36 -23.78
N ASN A 144 -13.91 -1.56 -23.86
CA ASN A 144 -13.14 -1.53 -25.11
C ASN A 144 -13.14 -2.86 -25.89
N PHE A 145 -13.80 -3.90 -25.36
CA PHE A 145 -13.98 -5.20 -26.01
C PHE A 145 -15.43 -5.46 -26.47
N GLN A 146 -16.28 -4.41 -26.52
CA GLN A 146 -17.62 -4.43 -27.11
C GLN A 146 -17.64 -3.60 -28.40
#